data_AF-A0A2V2RM95-F1
#
_entry.id   AF-A0A2V2RM95-F1
#
_cell.length_a   1.000
_cell.length_b   1.000
_cell.length_c   1.000
_cell.angle_alpha   90.00
_cell.angle_beta   90.00
_cell.angle_gamma   90.00
#
_symmetry.space_group_name_H-M   'P 1'
#
loop_
_entity.id
_entity.type
_entity.pdbx_description
1 polymer ?
#
loop_
_entity_poly.entity_id
_entity_poly.type
_entity_poly.pdbx_seq_one_letter_code
_entity_poly.pdbx_strand_id
1 'polypeptide(L)'
;MEILKHIVNILLDPKILITTSMVVFLVAIRSRKLWTPLTAKILFPLMFLFLIVSTGDENFRKIVTAPDNVPIVAMLFLVGFFVWFGVSKAKANDDRLDQGLPVKEAEENEKVLVWPNLVYTELICLVIFSAVLAIWSIGLKAPLEQPANPADSPNPSKAPWYFLGLQEML
;
A
#
# COMPACT_ATOMS: atom_id res chain seq x y z
N MET A 1 0.23 20.58 17.10
CA MET A 1 0.96 19.33 16.77
C MET A 1 1.26 18.48 18.00
N GLU A 2 1.69 19.04 19.12
CA GLU A 2 2.04 18.23 20.32
C GLU A 2 0.90 17.36 20.86
N ILE A 3 -0.34 17.86 20.89
CA ILE A 3 -1.51 17.05 21.29
C ILE A 3 -1.75 15.89 20.31
N LEU A 4 -1.63 16.14 19.00
CA LEU A 4 -1.77 15.11 17.97
C LEU A 4 -0.68 14.03 18.13
N LYS A 5 0.56 14.43 18.37
CA LYS A 5 1.68 13.52 18.64
C LYS A 5 1.42 12.68 19.89
N HIS A 6 0.92 13.29 20.96
CA HIS A 6 0.61 12.56 22.19
C HIS A 6 -0.47 11.49 21.95
N ILE A 7 -1.55 11.84 21.23
CA ILE A 7 -2.61 10.89 20.86
C ILE A 7 -2.03 9.76 19.99
N VAL A 8 -1.25 10.10 18.96
CA VAL A 8 -0.63 9.11 18.07
C VAL A 8 0.30 8.19 18.85
N ASN A 9 1.13 8.71 19.76
CA ASN A 9 2.04 7.90 20.57
C ASN A 9 1.30 6.91 21.49
N ILE A 10 0.16 7.32 22.06
CA ILE A 10 -0.69 6.41 22.83
C ILE A 10 -1.28 5.32 21.93
N LEU A 11 -1.80 5.68 20.76
CA LEU A 11 -2.39 4.73 19.82
C LEU A 11 -1.36 3.74 19.24
N LEU A 12 -0.11 4.18 19.09
CA LEU A 12 1.00 3.38 18.59
C LEU A 12 1.75 2.61 19.69
N ASP A 13 1.36 2.72 20.96
CA ASP A 13 1.89 1.82 22.00
C ASP A 13 1.63 0.37 21.57
N PRO A 14 2.65 -0.51 21.52
CA PRO A 14 2.51 -1.87 21.01
C PRO A 14 1.34 -2.65 21.62
N LYS A 15 1.03 -2.43 22.89
CA LYS A 15 -0.07 -3.10 23.59
C LYS A 15 -1.42 -2.69 23.03
N ILE A 16 -1.59 -1.39 22.77
CA ILE A 16 -2.82 -0.82 22.23
C ILE A 16 -2.93 -1.13 20.73
N LEU A 17 -1.85 -0.95 19.98
CA LEU A 17 -1.81 -1.14 18.53
C LEU A 17 -2.15 -2.59 18.13
N ILE A 18 -1.52 -3.58 18.77
CA ILE A 18 -1.76 -5.00 18.47
C ILE A 18 -3.19 -5.41 18.84
N THR A 19 -3.66 -4.99 20.02
CA THR A 19 -5.02 -5.31 20.46
C THR A 19 -6.06 -4.68 19.53
N THR A 20 -5.87 -3.40 19.20
CA THR A 20 -6.79 -2.66 18.33
C THR A 20 -6.76 -3.21 16.91
N SER A 21 -5.59 -3.53 16.35
CA SER A 21 -5.48 -4.09 15.01
C SER A 21 -6.15 -5.45 14.89
N MET A 22 -6.05 -6.31 15.92
CA MET A 22 -6.74 -7.60 15.95
C MET A 22 -8.26 -7.45 16.00
N VAL A 23 -8.77 -6.53 16.83
CA VAL A 23 -10.21 -6.22 16.86
C VAL A 23 -10.69 -5.66 15.52
N VAL A 24 -9.94 -4.70 14.95
CA VAL A 24 -10.25 -4.12 13.63
C VAL A 24 -10.26 -5.21 12.56
N PHE A 25 -9.30 -6.13 12.57
CA PHE A 25 -9.23 -7.25 11.64
C PHE A 25 -10.46 -8.16 11.74
N LEU A 26 -10.86 -8.56 12.95
CA LEU A 26 -12.05 -9.39 13.17
C LEU A 26 -13.33 -8.68 12.70
N VAL A 27 -13.46 -7.39 13.00
CA VAL A 27 -14.59 -6.56 12.54
C VAL A 27 -14.56 -6.41 11.02
N ALA A 28 -13.38 -6.22 10.42
CA ALA A 28 -13.18 -6.09 8.98
C ALA A 28 -13.63 -7.36 8.25
N ILE A 29 -13.26 -8.54 8.72
CA ILE A 29 -13.71 -9.80 8.13
C ILE A 29 -15.22 -9.99 8.27
N ARG A 30 -15.79 -9.60 9.42
CA ARG A 30 -17.22 -9.87 9.69
C ARG A 30 -18.17 -8.88 9.02
N SER A 31 -17.73 -7.64 8.78
CA SER A 31 -18.59 -6.55 8.35
C SER A 31 -18.51 -6.29 6.85
N ARG A 32 -19.53 -6.71 6.10
CA ARG A 32 -19.70 -6.35 4.69
C ARG A 32 -19.79 -4.83 4.46
N LYS A 33 -20.16 -4.03 5.47
CA LYS A 33 -20.33 -2.57 5.32
C LYS A 33 -18.99 -1.84 5.12
N LEU A 34 -17.89 -2.41 5.61
CA LEU A 34 -16.55 -1.79 5.52
C LEU A 34 -15.95 -1.84 4.11
N TRP A 35 -16.45 -2.73 3.26
CA TRP A 35 -15.90 -2.99 1.92
C TRP A 35 -16.77 -2.38 0.81
N THR A 36 -17.27 -1.16 1.02
CA THR A 36 -18.10 -0.47 0.02
C THR A 36 -17.29 0.59 -0.73
N PRO A 37 -17.72 1.01 -1.93
CA PRO A 37 -17.15 2.18 -2.60
C PRO A 37 -17.23 3.45 -1.76
N LEU A 38 -18.26 3.57 -0.91
CA LEU A 38 -18.41 4.71 -0.01
C LEU A 38 -17.30 4.75 1.04
N THR A 39 -16.96 3.61 1.64
CA THR A 39 -15.90 3.55 2.64
C THR A 39 -14.54 3.87 2.03
N ALA A 40 -14.23 3.42 0.83
CA ALA A 40 -13.00 3.83 0.13
C ALA A 40 -12.94 5.33 -0.16
N LYS A 41 -14.03 5.93 -0.63
CA LYS A 41 -14.10 7.38 -0.90
C LYS A 41 -13.89 8.24 0.34
N ILE A 42 -14.10 7.69 1.54
CA ILE A 42 -13.85 8.39 2.81
C ILE A 42 -12.45 8.03 3.33
N LEU A 43 -12.13 6.74 3.39
CA LEU A 43 -10.92 6.22 4.01
C LEU A 43 -9.65 6.65 3.26
N PHE A 44 -9.58 6.49 1.93
CA PHE A 44 -8.37 6.81 1.19
C PHE A 44 -8.06 8.31 1.18
N PRO A 45 -9.02 9.22 0.95
CA PRO A 45 -8.76 10.65 1.10
C PRO A 45 -8.39 11.03 2.52
N LEU A 46 -8.98 10.40 3.55
CA LEU A 46 -8.61 10.64 4.93
C LEU A 46 -7.15 10.19 5.21
N MET A 47 -6.74 9.02 4.72
CA MET A 47 -5.36 8.55 4.83
C MET A 47 -4.38 9.48 4.11
N PHE A 48 -4.75 9.96 2.92
CA PHE A 48 -3.92 10.89 2.15
C PHE A 48 -3.82 12.26 2.82
N LEU A 49 -4.94 12.78 3.33
CA LEU A 49 -4.99 14.02 4.11
C LEU A 49 -4.14 13.89 5.38
N PHE A 50 -4.23 12.77 6.09
CA PHE A 50 -3.43 12.49 7.26
C PHE A 50 -1.93 12.47 6.93
N LEU A 51 -1.53 11.86 5.80
CA LEU A 51 -0.15 11.91 5.32
C LEU A 51 0.30 13.35 5.06
N ILE A 52 -0.49 14.14 4.32
CA ILE A 52 -0.18 15.55 4.02
C ILE A 52 -0.01 16.36 5.30
N VAL A 53 -0.96 16.26 6.24
CA VAL A 53 -0.88 16.96 7.53
C VAL A 53 0.36 16.52 8.32
N SER A 54 0.70 15.23 8.29
CA SER A 54 1.88 14.69 8.98
C SER A 54 3.19 15.22 8.40
N THR A 55 3.26 15.54 7.09
CA THR A 55 4.45 16.18 6.49
C THR A 55 4.70 17.62 6.98
N GLY A 56 3.78 18.19 7.75
CA GLY A 56 4.01 19.43 8.50
C GLY A 56 5.03 19.28 9.64
N ASP A 57 5.31 18.06 10.11
CA ASP A 57 6.38 17.80 11.07
C ASP A 57 7.72 17.57 10.35
N GLU A 58 8.77 18.27 10.80
CA GLU A 58 10.07 18.19 10.14
C GLU A 58 10.72 16.81 10.24
N ASN A 59 10.54 16.10 11.35
CA ASN A 59 11.14 14.78 11.54
C ASN A 59 10.41 13.77 10.67
N PHE A 60 9.08 13.80 10.65
CA PHE A 60 8.29 12.92 9.80
C PHE A 60 8.59 13.15 8.31
N ARG A 61 8.68 14.43 7.88
CA ARG A 61 9.01 14.78 6.50
C ARG A 61 10.37 14.22 6.09
N LYS A 62 11.41 14.38 6.91
CA LYS A 62 12.76 13.86 6.64
C LYS A 62 12.76 12.33 6.43
N ILE A 63 11.94 11.61 7.21
CA ILE A 63 11.80 10.16 7.09
C ILE A 63 11.08 9.80 5.79
N VAL A 64 9.88 10.34 5.56
CA VAL A 64 9.03 9.95 4.42
C VAL A 64 9.63 10.34 3.06
N THR A 65 10.38 11.45 2.99
CA THR A 65 11.00 11.89 1.74
C THR A 65 12.36 11.24 1.48
N ALA A 66 12.87 10.41 2.38
CA ALA A 66 14.08 9.65 2.11
C ALA A 66 13.83 8.72 0.89
N PRO A 67 14.75 8.64 -0.09
CA PRO A 67 14.54 7.89 -1.33
C PRO A 67 14.03 6.45 -1.11
N ASP A 68 14.48 5.79 -0.04
CA ASP A 68 14.20 4.39 0.27
C ASP A 68 12.83 4.19 0.92
N ASN A 69 12.33 5.26 1.53
CA ASN A 69 11.05 5.28 2.21
C ASN A 69 9.91 5.66 1.26
N VAL A 70 10.20 6.28 0.10
CA VAL A 70 9.17 6.59 -0.90
C VAL A 70 8.45 5.31 -1.39
N PRO A 71 9.15 4.21 -1.76
CA PRO A 71 8.49 2.94 -2.05
C PRO A 71 7.67 2.40 -0.88
N ILE A 72 8.18 2.49 0.36
CA ILE A 72 7.47 2.00 1.56
C ILE A 72 6.14 2.74 1.73
N VAL A 73 6.17 4.06 1.62
CA VAL A 73 4.97 4.91 1.75
C VAL A 73 3.99 4.57 0.64
N ALA A 74 4.45 4.42 -0.62
CA ALA A 74 3.59 4.01 -1.73
C ALA A 74 2.94 2.63 -1.48
N MET A 75 3.72 1.65 -0.99
CA MET A 75 3.20 0.32 -0.67
C MET A 75 2.09 0.35 0.37
N LEU A 76 2.17 1.19 1.41
CA LEU A 76 1.10 1.30 2.41
C LEU A 76 -0.25 1.65 1.77
N PHE A 77 -0.26 2.55 0.79
CA PHE A 77 -1.49 2.90 0.05
C PHE A 77 -1.88 1.82 -0.94
N LEU A 78 -0.94 1.26 -1.70
CA LEU A 78 -1.21 0.25 -2.70
C LEU A 78 -1.77 -1.03 -2.08
N VAL A 79 -1.16 -1.53 -1.00
CA VAL A 79 -1.63 -2.72 -0.28
C VAL A 79 -3.03 -2.48 0.27
N GLY A 80 -3.26 -1.34 0.95
CA GLY A 80 -4.59 -0.98 1.44
C GLY A 80 -5.63 -0.91 0.31
N PHE A 81 -5.28 -0.30 -0.82
CA PHE A 81 -6.14 -0.19 -1.99
C PHE A 81 -6.47 -1.54 -2.60
N PHE A 82 -5.49 -2.39 -2.89
CA PHE A 82 -5.72 -3.68 -3.54
C PHE A 82 -6.43 -4.67 -2.62
N VAL A 83 -6.17 -4.64 -1.31
CA VAL A 83 -6.94 -5.42 -0.33
C VAL A 83 -8.40 -4.97 -0.34
N TRP A 84 -8.66 -3.66 -0.24
CA TRP A 84 -10.03 -3.15 -0.31
C TRP A 84 -10.69 -3.48 -1.66
N PHE A 85 -9.98 -3.31 -2.78
CA PHE A 85 -10.51 -3.57 -4.12
C PHE A 85 -10.90 -5.05 -4.29
N GLY A 86 -10.03 -5.97 -3.89
CA GLY A 86 -10.28 -7.41 -3.95
C GLY A 86 -11.49 -7.82 -3.10
N VAL A 87 -11.55 -7.37 -1.84
CA VAL A 87 -12.67 -7.69 -0.95
C VAL A 87 -13.96 -7.00 -1.39
N SER A 88 -13.89 -5.77 -1.91
CA SER A 88 -15.06 -5.06 -2.46
C SER A 88 -15.64 -5.79 -3.68
N LYS A 89 -14.80 -6.42 -4.51
CA LYS A 89 -15.24 -7.26 -5.64
C LYS A 89 -15.87 -8.56 -5.16
N ALA A 90 -15.24 -9.24 -4.21
CA ALA A 90 -15.78 -10.45 -3.60
C ALA A 90 -17.17 -10.20 -2.98
N LYS A 91 -17.30 -9.12 -2.20
CA LYS A 91 -18.59 -8.69 -1.65
C LYS A 91 -19.63 -8.42 -2.74
N ALA A 92 -19.26 -7.69 -3.81
CA ALA A 92 -20.21 -7.39 -4.88
C ALA A 92 -20.72 -8.68 -5.55
N ASN A 93 -19.88 -9.70 -5.64
CA ASN A 93 -20.28 -11.02 -6.12
C ASN A 93 -21.16 -11.76 -5.11
N ASP A 94 -20.85 -11.72 -3.81
CA ASP A 94 -21.72 -12.28 -2.76
C ASP A 94 -23.13 -11.64 -2.79
N ASP A 95 -23.20 -10.31 -2.89
CA ASP A 95 -24.47 -9.57 -2.92
C ASP A 95 -25.28 -9.91 -4.19
N ARG A 96 -24.63 -10.29 -5.30
CA ARG A 96 -25.29 -10.76 -6.53
C ARG A 96 -25.80 -12.20 -6.38
N LEU A 97 -25.00 -13.08 -5.78
CA LEU A 97 -25.41 -14.46 -5.50
C LEU A 97 -26.61 -14.50 -4.56
N ASP A 98 -26.65 -13.62 -3.54
CA ASP A 98 -27.79 -13.46 -2.64
C ASP A 98 -29.07 -13.01 -3.39
N GLN A 99 -28.93 -12.35 -4.55
CA GLN A 99 -30.03 -11.97 -5.45
C GLN A 99 -30.36 -13.04 -6.51
N GLY A 100 -29.68 -14.19 -6.48
CA GLY A 100 -29.83 -15.24 -7.50
C GLY A 100 -29.22 -14.87 -8.86
N LEU A 101 -28.41 -13.82 -8.93
CA LEU A 101 -27.69 -13.43 -10.14
C LEU A 101 -26.34 -14.16 -10.22
N PRO A 102 -25.82 -14.45 -11.42
CA PRO A 102 -24.48 -14.99 -11.56
C PRO A 102 -23.42 -13.99 -11.07
N VAL A 103 -22.23 -14.47 -10.71
CA VAL A 103 -21.08 -13.59 -10.45
C VAL A 103 -20.80 -12.71 -11.66
N LYS A 104 -20.28 -11.50 -11.44
CA LYS A 104 -20.12 -10.53 -12.53
C LYS A 104 -19.23 -11.08 -13.67
N GLU A 105 -18.20 -11.83 -13.32
CA GLU A 105 -17.25 -12.42 -14.26
C GLU A 105 -17.89 -13.47 -15.18
N ALA A 106 -19.00 -14.08 -14.77
CA ALA A 106 -19.72 -15.05 -15.59
C ALA A 106 -20.58 -14.37 -16.68
N GLU A 107 -20.93 -13.09 -16.51
CA GLU A 107 -21.60 -12.29 -17.56
C GLU A 107 -20.62 -11.88 -18.67
N GLU A 108 -19.33 -11.71 -18.33
CA GLU A 108 -18.26 -11.27 -19.23
C GLU A 108 -17.45 -12.47 -19.78
N ASN A 109 -18.11 -13.56 -20.19
CA ASN A 109 -17.44 -14.79 -20.66
C ASN A 109 -17.12 -14.79 -22.18
N GLU A 110 -17.05 -13.62 -22.80
CA GLU A 110 -16.64 -13.51 -24.19
C GLU A 110 -15.13 -13.76 -24.31
N LYS A 111 -14.77 -14.86 -24.96
CA LYS A 111 -13.37 -15.21 -25.18
C LYS A 111 -12.83 -14.41 -26.35
N VAL A 112 -11.79 -13.63 -26.09
CA VAL A 112 -11.04 -12.91 -27.11
C VAL A 112 -9.75 -13.63 -27.47
N LEU A 113 -9.27 -13.45 -28.69
CA LEU A 113 -7.97 -14.00 -29.11
C LEU A 113 -6.84 -13.31 -28.34
N VAL A 114 -5.88 -14.11 -27.85
CA VAL A 114 -4.67 -13.62 -27.16
C VAL A 114 -3.87 -12.68 -28.07
N TRP A 115 -3.66 -13.10 -29.32
CA TRP A 115 -3.11 -12.24 -30.35
C TRP A 115 -4.25 -11.73 -31.26
N PRO A 116 -4.36 -10.42 -31.52
CA PRO A 116 -3.47 -9.35 -31.07
C PRO A 116 -3.86 -8.70 -29.72
N ASN A 117 -5.05 -9.03 -29.18
CA ASN A 117 -5.69 -8.21 -28.14
C ASN A 117 -4.91 -8.14 -26.82
N LEU A 118 -4.49 -9.28 -26.27
CA LEU A 118 -3.73 -9.33 -25.03
C LEU A 118 -2.32 -8.79 -25.24
N VAL A 119 -1.64 -9.24 -26.30
CA VAL A 119 -0.23 -8.87 -26.53
C VAL A 119 -0.03 -7.37 -26.76
N TYR A 120 -0.93 -6.71 -27.49
CA TYR A 120 -0.85 -5.25 -27.65
C TYR A 120 -1.09 -4.51 -26.34
N THR A 121 -2.03 -4.99 -25.51
CA THR A 121 -2.29 -4.40 -24.20
C THR A 121 -1.09 -4.57 -23.27
N GLU A 122 -0.49 -5.76 -23.24
CA GLU A 122 0.73 -6.04 -22.46
C GLU A 122 1.92 -5.19 -22.92
N LEU A 123 2.11 -5.02 -24.24
CA LEU A 123 3.17 -4.17 -24.77
C LEU A 123 2.98 -2.70 -24.35
N ILE A 124 1.75 -2.18 -24.41
CA ILE A 124 1.43 -0.83 -23.94
C ILE A 124 1.72 -0.69 -22.44
N CYS A 125 1.27 -1.65 -21.63
CA CYS A 125 1.58 -1.68 -20.20
C CYS A 125 3.09 -1.70 -19.96
N LEU A 126 3.85 -2.55 -20.65
CA LEU A 126 5.30 -2.66 -20.51
C LEU A 126 6.00 -1.33 -20.83
N VAL A 127 5.61 -0.66 -21.91
CA VAL A 127 6.16 0.65 -22.29
C VAL A 127 5.85 1.70 -21.21
N ILE A 128 4.61 1.73 -20.72
CA ILE A 128 4.21 2.66 -19.64
C ILE A 128 5.01 2.39 -18.36
N PHE A 129 5.09 1.13 -17.91
CA PHE A 129 5.87 0.75 -16.73
C PHE A 129 7.35 1.08 -16.89
N SER A 130 7.93 0.82 -18.06
CA SER A 130 9.33 1.16 -18.35
C SER A 130 9.56 2.68 -18.30
N ALA A 131 8.65 3.48 -18.85
CA ALA A 131 8.72 4.93 -18.77
C ALA A 131 8.62 5.43 -17.30
N VAL A 132 7.68 4.88 -16.53
CA VAL A 132 7.54 5.21 -15.09
C VAL A 132 8.80 4.87 -14.32
N LEU A 133 9.36 3.67 -14.51
CA LEU A 133 10.60 3.24 -13.85
C LEU A 133 11.81 4.09 -14.28
N ALA A 134 11.89 4.50 -15.55
CA ALA A 134 12.95 5.38 -16.03
C ALA A 134 12.86 6.77 -15.38
N ILE A 135 11.67 7.36 -15.32
CA ILE A 135 11.45 8.65 -14.65
C ILE A 135 11.79 8.53 -13.15
N TRP A 136 11.38 7.45 -12.50
CA TRP A 136 11.70 7.19 -11.10
C TRP A 136 13.20 7.07 -10.86
N SER A 137 13.91 6.33 -11.71
CA SER A 137 15.37 6.13 -11.63
C SER A 137 16.16 7.45 -11.74
N ILE A 138 15.64 8.40 -12.53
CA ILE A 138 16.24 9.73 -12.66
C ILE A 138 15.86 10.62 -11.46
N GLY A 139 14.62 10.56 -10.99
CA GLY A 139 14.08 11.44 -9.96
C GLY A 139 14.53 11.10 -8.54
N LEU A 140 14.75 9.82 -8.23
CA LEU A 140 15.14 9.35 -6.90
C LEU A 140 16.47 8.60 -6.99
N LYS A 141 17.50 9.17 -6.36
CA LYS A 141 18.83 8.56 -6.29
C LYS A 141 18.74 7.21 -5.59
N ALA A 142 19.36 6.20 -6.18
CA ALA A 142 19.49 4.89 -5.56
C ALA A 142 20.28 5.01 -4.23
N PRO A 143 19.86 4.31 -3.17
CA PRO A 143 20.56 4.25 -1.89
C PRO A 143 21.77 3.32 -1.96
N LEU A 144 22.75 3.70 -2.76
CA LEU A 144 24.00 2.98 -2.82
C LEU A 144 24.91 3.47 -1.68
N GLU A 145 25.27 2.56 -0.79
CA GLU A 145 26.26 2.83 0.26
C GLU A 145 27.68 2.93 -0.33
N GLN A 146 28.61 3.44 0.48
CA GLN A 146 30.02 3.49 0.14
C GLN A 146 30.62 2.08 -0.01
N PRO A 147 31.75 1.92 -0.72
CA PRO A 147 32.46 0.64 -0.77
C PRO A 147 32.72 0.09 0.63
N ALA A 148 32.57 -1.22 0.79
CA ALA A 148 32.67 -1.89 2.08
C ALA A 148 34.01 -1.60 2.78
N ASN A 149 33.93 -1.16 4.03
CA ASN A 149 35.08 -0.95 4.89
C ASN A 149 35.02 -1.92 6.08
N PRO A 150 35.91 -2.93 6.15
CA PRO A 150 35.90 -3.88 7.27
C PRO A 150 36.14 -3.26 8.65
N ALA A 151 36.69 -2.04 8.70
CA ALA A 151 36.97 -1.32 9.95
C ALA A 151 35.83 -0.40 10.40
N ASP A 152 34.77 -0.23 9.60
CA ASP A 152 33.67 0.67 9.91
C ASP A 152 32.32 0.00 9.63
N SER A 153 31.44 0.00 10.63
CA SER A 153 30.07 -0.53 10.49
C SER A 153 29.13 0.64 10.27
N PRO A 154 28.46 0.74 9.11
CA PRO A 154 27.60 1.88 8.82
C PRO A 154 26.45 1.98 9.85
N ASN A 155 26.20 3.19 10.35
CA ASN A 155 25.06 3.49 11.22
C ASN A 155 24.17 4.55 10.51
N PRO A 156 22.95 4.20 10.09
CA PRO A 156 22.21 2.97 10.40
C PRO A 156 22.47 1.83 9.40
N SER A 157 22.76 0.62 9.92
CA SER A 157 22.78 -0.60 9.11
C SER A 157 21.35 -1.11 8.95
N LYS A 158 20.68 -0.74 7.86
CA LYS A 158 19.32 -1.19 7.54
C LYS A 158 19.32 -1.94 6.22
N ALA A 159 18.57 -3.03 6.16
CA ALA A 159 18.38 -3.75 4.91
C ALA A 159 17.54 -2.90 3.93
N PRO A 160 17.67 -3.14 2.63
CA PRO A 160 16.80 -2.55 1.63
C PRO A 160 15.31 -2.76 1.96
N TRP A 161 14.47 -1.82 1.55
CA TRP A 161 13.04 -1.77 1.93
C TRP A 161 12.26 -3.06 1.62
N TYR A 162 12.63 -3.80 0.57
CA TYR A 162 12.00 -5.08 0.20
C TYR A 162 12.37 -6.25 1.13
N PHE A 163 13.35 -6.07 2.02
CA PHE A 163 13.71 -7.01 3.08
C PHE A 163 13.29 -6.56 4.48
N LEU A 164 12.70 -5.36 4.62
CA LEU A 164 12.34 -4.81 5.92
C LEU A 164 11.45 -5.76 6.73
N GLY A 165 10.45 -6.40 6.10
CA GLY A 165 9.59 -7.36 6.79
C GLY A 165 10.32 -8.58 7.36
N LEU A 166 11.36 -9.07 6.67
CA LEU A 166 12.20 -10.15 7.18
C LEU A 166 13.13 -9.67 8.29
N GLN A 167 13.65 -8.44 8.16
CA GLN A 167 14.50 -7.83 9.18
C GLN A 167 13.77 -7.66 10.51
N GLU A 168 12.50 -7.25 10.49
CA GLU A 168 11.69 -7.07 11.72
C GLU A 168 11.28 -8.41 12.38
N MET A 169 11.49 -9.55 11.71
CA MET A 169 11.19 -10.89 12.24
C MET A 169 12.42 -11.60 12.83
N LEU A 170 13.64 -11.07 12.62
CA LEU A 170 14.92 -11.62 13.08
C LEU A 170 15.37 -10.96 14.39
#